data_AF-A0A450WEJ3-F1
#
_entry.id   AF-A0A450WEJ3-F1
#
_cell.length_a   1.000
_cell.length_b   1.000
_cell.length_c   1.000
_cell.angle_alpha   90.00
_cell.angle_beta   90.00
_cell.angle_gamma   90.00
#
_symmetry.space_group_name_H-M   'P 1'
#
loop_
_entity.id
_entity.type
_entity.pdbx_description
1 polymer ?
#
loop_
_entity_poly.entity_id
_entity_poly.type
_entity_poly.pdbx_seq_one_letter_code
_entity_poly.pdbx_strand_id
1 'polypeptide(L)'
;MTKLAHALHFQDISALINPKRYAVFGFLSLLVVAAWIGMGYQWEWLAGIQQNSLYKQFSGIVLLALILQQWRFGLRRFTGKKSTVGFMDSHKLIGCLLPVFFLFHVRDFGVAYQQILAGILLLNCLIGILNMEILQIKKPLFYNAWMALHISFAVVSLTLAVYHIYVVYLY
;
A
#
# COMPACT_ATOMS: atom_id res chain seq x y z
N MET A 1 2.28 -33.85 -16.17
CA MET A 1 3.23 -32.79 -16.60
C MET A 1 2.83 -31.36 -16.22
N THR A 2 1.61 -31.09 -15.72
CA THR A 2 1.13 -29.72 -15.42
C THR A 2 1.53 -29.15 -14.04
N LYS A 3 1.87 -30.00 -13.06
CA LYS A 3 2.30 -29.54 -11.71
C LYS A 3 3.75 -29.07 -11.64
N LEU A 4 4.62 -29.56 -12.53
CA LEU A 4 6.04 -29.21 -12.53
C LEU A 4 6.28 -27.82 -13.13
N ALA A 5 5.57 -27.48 -14.21
CA ALA A 5 5.64 -26.16 -14.85
C ALA A 5 5.14 -25.02 -13.94
N HIS A 6 4.10 -25.28 -13.14
CA HIS A 6 3.58 -24.28 -12.20
C HIS A 6 4.46 -24.09 -10.96
N ALA A 7 5.28 -25.07 -10.59
CA ALA A 7 6.25 -24.95 -9.49
C ALA A 7 7.49 -24.14 -9.90
N LEU A 8 7.97 -24.34 -11.13
CA LEU A 8 9.14 -23.64 -11.66
C LEU A 8 8.90 -22.13 -11.86
N HIS A 9 7.73 -21.73 -12.37
CA HIS A 9 7.43 -20.31 -12.64
C HIS A 9 7.36 -19.45 -11.36
N PHE A 10 6.98 -20.01 -10.21
CA PHE A 10 6.85 -19.25 -8.95
C PHE A 10 8.15 -19.16 -8.14
N GLN A 11 9.11 -20.06 -8.34
CA GLN A 11 10.42 -19.99 -7.69
C GLN A 11 11.30 -18.87 -8.28
N ASP A 12 11.19 -18.59 -9.59
CA ASP A 12 12.01 -17.56 -10.23
C ASP A 12 11.63 -16.12 -9.82
N ILE A 13 10.36 -15.85 -9.50
CA ILE A 13 9.89 -14.49 -9.16
C ILE A 13 10.41 -14.04 -7.79
N SER A 14 10.52 -14.94 -6.80
CA SER A 14 11.02 -14.54 -5.47
C SER A 14 12.53 -14.33 -5.44
N ALA A 15 13.27 -14.98 -6.34
CA ALA A 15 14.71 -14.73 -6.50
C ALA A 15 14.99 -13.37 -7.18
N LEU A 16 13.99 -12.79 -7.86
CA LEU A 16 14.10 -11.52 -8.58
C LEU A 16 13.94 -10.28 -7.67
N ILE A 17 13.26 -10.38 -6.52
CA ILE A 17 13.03 -9.22 -5.65
C ILE A 17 14.14 -9.09 -4.60
N ASN A 18 15.13 -8.24 -4.91
CA ASN A 18 16.15 -7.87 -3.95
C ASN A 18 15.53 -6.99 -2.84
N PRO A 19 15.66 -7.37 -1.56
CA PRO A 19 14.95 -6.69 -0.50
C PRO A 19 15.36 -5.24 -0.30
N LYS A 20 16.65 -4.96 -0.51
CA LYS A 20 17.16 -3.59 -0.42
C LYS A 20 16.60 -2.72 -1.55
N ARG A 21 16.42 -3.28 -2.75
CA ARG A 21 15.93 -2.51 -3.91
C ARG A 21 14.47 -2.10 -3.76
N TYR A 22 13.57 -3.00 -3.35
CA TYR A 22 12.17 -2.60 -3.15
C TYR A 22 12.04 -1.62 -1.97
N ALA A 23 12.82 -1.81 -0.91
CA ALA A 23 12.78 -0.90 0.24
C ALA A 23 13.24 0.50 -0.16
N VAL A 24 14.34 0.63 -0.92
CA VAL A 24 14.78 1.92 -1.48
C VAL A 24 13.68 2.55 -2.33
N PHE A 25 13.05 1.79 -3.22
CA PHE A 25 11.95 2.28 -4.04
C PHE A 25 10.77 2.76 -3.18
N GLY A 26 10.36 1.98 -2.18
CA GLY A 26 9.28 2.34 -1.26
C GLY A 26 9.59 3.57 -0.41
N PHE A 27 10.83 3.72 0.07
CA PHE A 27 11.25 4.93 0.79
C PHE A 27 11.25 6.15 -0.12
N LEU A 28 11.75 6.01 -1.36
CA LEU A 28 11.73 7.10 -2.33
C LEU A 28 10.29 7.50 -2.69
N SER A 29 9.38 6.54 -2.89
CA SER A 29 7.98 6.86 -3.17
C SER A 29 7.33 7.59 -1.99
N LEU A 30 7.54 7.13 -0.75
CA LEU A 30 7.08 7.83 0.44
C LEU A 30 7.67 9.23 0.57
N LEU A 31 8.98 9.38 0.35
CA LEU A 31 9.67 10.66 0.49
C LEU A 31 9.17 11.67 -0.55
N VAL A 32 8.99 11.25 -1.80
CA VAL A 32 8.42 12.09 -2.86
C VAL A 32 7.02 12.55 -2.48
N VAL A 33 6.16 11.65 -2.00
CA VAL A 33 4.78 11.97 -1.61
C VAL A 33 4.76 12.88 -0.38
N ALA A 34 5.57 12.60 0.63
CA ALA A 34 5.66 13.41 1.84
C ALA A 34 6.20 14.83 1.53
N ALA A 35 7.21 14.94 0.68
CA ALA A 35 7.73 16.22 0.21
C ALA A 35 6.68 16.99 -0.59
N TRP A 36 5.98 16.32 -1.52
CA TRP A 36 4.92 16.91 -2.31
C TRP A 36 3.79 17.48 -1.42
N ILE A 37 3.33 16.70 -0.43
CA ILE A 37 2.35 17.17 0.56
C ILE A 37 2.91 18.34 1.38
N GLY A 38 4.13 18.22 1.90
CA GLY A 38 4.74 19.20 2.80
C GLY A 38 5.06 20.55 2.14
N MET A 39 5.34 20.55 0.84
CA MET A 39 5.56 21.78 0.08
C MET A 39 4.25 22.54 -0.23
N GLY A 40 3.09 21.87 -0.11
CA GLY A 40 1.80 22.45 -0.49
C GLY A 40 1.69 22.80 -1.98
N TYR A 41 2.63 22.32 -2.80
CA TYR A 41 2.70 22.62 -4.22
C TYR A 41 1.91 21.60 -5.04
N GLN A 42 0.94 22.06 -5.82
CA GLN A 42 0.20 21.23 -6.76
C GLN A 42 0.81 21.36 -8.16
N TRP A 43 1.13 20.23 -8.80
CA TRP A 43 1.52 20.22 -10.20
C TRP A 43 0.30 20.57 -11.06
N GLU A 44 0.34 21.68 -11.79
CA GLU A 44 -0.82 22.19 -12.53
C GLU A 44 -1.43 21.15 -13.49
N TRP A 45 -0.58 20.40 -14.20
CA TRP A 45 -1.03 19.34 -15.10
C TRP A 45 -1.77 18.22 -14.35
N LEU A 46 -1.27 17.82 -13.17
CA LEU A 46 -1.89 16.79 -12.35
C LEU A 46 -3.18 17.31 -11.72
N ALA A 47 -3.17 18.54 -11.21
CA ALA A 47 -4.33 19.21 -10.65
C ALA A 47 -5.45 19.36 -11.69
N GLY A 48 -5.12 19.66 -12.95
CA GLY A 48 -6.07 19.72 -14.06
C GLY A 48 -6.75 18.38 -14.32
N ILE A 49 -5.99 17.28 -14.33
CA ILE A 49 -6.56 15.92 -14.48
C ILE A 49 -7.39 15.54 -13.26
N GLN A 50 -6.91 15.86 -12.06
CA GLN A 50 -7.58 15.60 -10.79
C GLN A 50 -8.87 16.40 -10.60
N GLN A 51 -9.13 17.44 -11.39
CA GLN A 51 -10.43 18.14 -11.38
C GLN A 51 -11.53 17.34 -12.07
N ASN A 52 -11.18 16.41 -12.97
CA ASN A 52 -12.13 15.62 -13.72
C ASN A 52 -12.83 14.58 -12.80
N SER A 53 -14.16 14.61 -12.76
CA SER A 53 -14.96 13.70 -11.92
C SER A 53 -14.73 12.22 -12.25
N LEU A 54 -14.68 11.86 -13.54
CA LEU A 54 -14.42 10.49 -13.97
C LEU A 54 -13.02 10.03 -13.53
N TYR A 55 -12.02 10.90 -13.66
CA TYR A 55 -10.66 10.60 -13.19
C TYR A 55 -10.62 10.35 -11.68
N LYS A 56 -11.28 11.20 -10.87
CA LYS A 56 -11.35 11.01 -9.41
C LYS A 56 -11.97 9.67 -9.03
N GLN A 57 -13.09 9.31 -9.67
CA GLN A 57 -13.77 8.04 -9.41
C GLN A 57 -12.90 6.86 -9.83
N PHE A 58 -12.33 6.89 -11.03
CA PHE A 58 -11.50 5.82 -11.54
C PHE A 58 -10.22 5.62 -10.71
N SER A 59 -9.49 6.71 -10.42
CA SER A 59 -8.30 6.67 -9.56
C SER A 59 -8.63 6.20 -8.14
N GLY A 60 -9.80 6.56 -7.60
CA GLY A 60 -10.29 6.07 -6.31
C GLY A 60 -10.58 4.57 -6.31
N ILE A 61 -11.22 4.05 -7.37
CA ILE A 61 -11.45 2.60 -7.55
C ILE A 61 -10.12 1.85 -7.67
N VAL A 62 -9.17 2.38 -8.43
CA VAL A 62 -7.82 1.81 -8.55
C VAL A 62 -7.15 1.75 -7.19
N LEU A 63 -7.19 2.84 -6.42
CA LEU A 63 -6.59 2.89 -5.09
C LEU A 63 -7.26 1.92 -4.12
N LEU A 64 -8.59 1.82 -4.12
CA LEU A 64 -9.33 0.82 -3.34
C LEU A 64 -8.93 -0.61 -3.73
N ALA A 65 -8.83 -0.91 -5.02
CA ALA A 65 -8.40 -2.22 -5.50
C ALA A 65 -6.98 -2.57 -5.03
N LEU A 66 -6.07 -1.59 -5.02
CA LEU A 66 -4.71 -1.76 -4.48
C LEU A 66 -4.71 -2.02 -2.98
N ILE A 67 -5.54 -1.31 -2.21
CA ILE A 67 -5.74 -1.55 -0.76
C ILE A 67 -6.27 -2.96 -0.53
N LEU A 68 -7.33 -3.37 -1.24
CA LEU A 68 -7.90 -4.72 -1.15
C LEU A 68 -6.91 -5.79 -1.58
N GLN A 69 -6.06 -5.52 -2.57
CA GLN A 69 -5.00 -6.43 -2.98
C GLN A 69 -4.02 -6.72 -1.83
N GLN A 70 -3.73 -5.75 -0.96
CA GLN A 70 -2.83 -5.95 0.20
C GLN A 70 -3.35 -7.05 1.15
N TRP A 71 -4.67 -7.15 1.29
CA TRP A 71 -5.31 -8.14 2.17
C TRP A 71 -5.20 -9.58 1.64
N ARG A 72 -4.93 -9.78 0.34
CA ARG A 72 -4.84 -11.13 -0.24
C ARG A 72 -3.78 -11.99 0.44
N PHE A 73 -2.63 -11.40 0.80
CA PHE A 73 -1.57 -12.10 1.52
C PHE A 73 -2.01 -12.47 2.95
N GLY A 74 -2.57 -11.51 3.69
CA GLY A 74 -3.08 -11.73 5.05
C GLY A 74 -4.15 -12.82 5.12
N LEU A 75 -5.14 -12.78 4.22
CA LEU A 75 -6.21 -13.78 4.14
C LEU A 75 -5.69 -15.17 3.79
N ARG A 76 -4.69 -15.29 2.90
CA ARG A 76 -4.05 -16.57 2.61
C ARG A 76 -3.30 -17.14 3.81
N ARG A 77 -2.62 -16.29 4.57
CA ARG A 77 -1.93 -16.68 5.80
C ARG A 77 -2.92 -17.16 6.86
N PHE A 78 -4.06 -16.46 6.99
CA PHE A 78 -5.12 -16.83 7.93
C PHE A 78 -5.76 -18.19 7.60
N THR A 79 -5.93 -18.50 6.31
CA THR A 79 -6.50 -19.77 5.83
C THR A 79 -5.50 -20.95 5.81
N GLY A 80 -4.29 -20.78 6.35
CA GLY A 80 -3.31 -21.87 6.49
C GLY A 80 -2.70 -22.39 5.18
N LYS A 81 -2.86 -21.66 4.06
CA LYS A 81 -2.33 -22.10 2.75
C LYS A 81 -0.80 -21.97 2.71
N LYS A 82 -0.09 -23.05 2.33
CA LYS A 82 1.38 -23.18 2.39
C LYS A 82 2.17 -22.38 1.33
N SER A 83 1.57 -22.04 0.19
CA SER A 83 2.24 -21.25 -0.87
C SER A 83 1.90 -19.76 -0.71
N THR A 84 2.81 -19.03 -0.07
CA THR A 84 2.64 -17.61 0.27
C THR A 84 3.77 -16.71 -0.23
N VAL A 85 4.88 -17.28 -0.73
CA VAL A 85 6.08 -16.51 -1.13
C VAL A 85 5.75 -15.49 -2.23
N GLY A 86 5.19 -15.93 -3.36
CA GLY A 86 4.81 -14.99 -4.43
C GLY A 86 3.74 -13.96 -4.02
N PHE A 87 2.91 -14.28 -3.02
CA PHE A 87 1.93 -13.31 -2.47
C PHE A 87 2.59 -12.28 -1.56
N MET A 88 3.62 -12.67 -0.81
CA MET A 88 4.43 -11.75 -0.01
C MET A 88 5.19 -10.78 -0.92
N ASP A 89 5.79 -11.28 -1.98
CA ASP A 89 6.56 -10.48 -2.94
C ASP A 89 5.66 -9.46 -3.65
N SER A 90 4.49 -9.91 -4.10
CA SER A 90 3.47 -9.04 -4.68
C SER A 90 2.95 -8.01 -3.67
N HIS A 91 2.73 -8.41 -2.41
CA HIS A 91 2.32 -7.51 -1.33
C HIS A 91 3.37 -6.40 -1.07
N LYS A 92 4.65 -6.78 -0.94
CA LYS A 92 5.76 -5.83 -0.77
C LYS A 92 5.86 -4.85 -1.95
N LEU A 93 5.86 -5.37 -3.17
CA LEU A 93 6.03 -4.57 -4.38
C LEU A 93 4.87 -3.59 -4.58
N ILE A 94 3.63 -4.08 -4.50
CA ILE A 94 2.44 -3.25 -4.69
C ILE A 94 2.29 -2.27 -3.51
N GLY A 95 2.63 -2.68 -2.29
CA GLY A 95 2.68 -1.78 -1.13
C GLY A 95 3.61 -0.58 -1.33
N CYS A 96 4.73 -0.74 -2.04
CA CYS A 96 5.64 0.36 -2.37
C CYS A 96 5.11 1.29 -3.47
N LEU A 97 4.18 0.82 -4.31
CA LEU A 97 3.51 1.63 -5.33
C LEU A 97 2.33 2.43 -4.76
N LEU A 98 1.77 2.00 -3.63
CA LEU A 98 0.57 2.61 -3.03
C LEU A 98 0.71 4.12 -2.77
N PRO A 99 1.84 4.65 -2.24
CA PRO A 99 2.03 6.10 -2.08
C PRO A 99 1.97 6.87 -3.41
N VAL A 100 2.50 6.27 -4.49
CA VAL A 100 2.48 6.88 -5.82
C VAL A 100 1.06 6.99 -6.34
N PHE A 101 0.27 5.91 -6.28
CA PHE A 101 -1.14 5.96 -6.71
C PHE A 101 -1.98 6.90 -5.84
N PHE A 102 -1.65 6.98 -4.55
CA PHE A 102 -2.26 7.95 -3.64
C PHE A 102 -2.00 9.40 -4.08
N LEU A 103 -0.76 9.75 -4.46
CA LEU A 103 -0.41 11.06 -5.02
C LEU A 103 -1.24 11.39 -6.26
N PHE A 104 -1.41 10.44 -7.17
CA PHE A 104 -2.21 10.64 -8.38
C PHE A 104 -3.70 10.84 -8.07
N HIS A 105 -4.21 10.25 -6.99
CA HIS A 105 -5.60 10.39 -6.59
C HIS A 105 -5.89 11.69 -5.83
N VAL A 106 -4.99 12.11 -4.95
CA VAL A 106 -5.23 13.23 -4.02
C VAL A 106 -4.85 14.56 -4.65
N ARG A 107 -5.81 15.49 -4.66
CA ARG A 107 -5.56 16.91 -4.97
C ARG A 107 -5.40 17.73 -3.70
N ASP A 108 -6.42 17.70 -2.85
CA ASP A 108 -6.52 18.48 -1.63
C ASP A 108 -7.12 17.62 -0.51
N PHE A 109 -6.76 17.95 0.71
CA PHE A 109 -7.30 17.34 1.91
C PHE A 109 -8.45 18.21 2.42
N GLY A 110 -9.63 18.04 1.83
CA GLY A 110 -10.80 18.89 2.11
C GLY A 110 -11.18 18.92 3.59
N VAL A 111 -11.26 17.77 4.26
CA VAL A 111 -11.66 17.67 5.68
C VAL A 111 -10.73 16.79 6.51
N ALA A 112 -10.77 16.97 7.83
CA ALA A 112 -9.84 16.34 8.78
C ALA A 112 -9.74 14.80 8.64
N TYR A 113 -10.85 14.09 8.41
CA TYR A 113 -10.79 12.62 8.28
C TYR A 113 -9.98 12.17 7.04
N GLN A 114 -9.94 12.97 5.97
CA GLN A 114 -9.13 12.66 4.78
C GLN A 114 -7.64 12.79 5.08
N GLN A 115 -7.25 13.78 5.90
CA GLN A 115 -5.89 13.92 6.41
C GLN A 115 -5.50 12.73 7.29
N ILE A 116 -6.41 12.29 8.17
CA ILE A 116 -6.20 11.10 9.01
C ILE A 116 -6.06 9.85 8.13
N LEU A 117 -6.94 9.65 7.14
CA LEU A 117 -6.84 8.54 6.20
C LEU A 117 -5.49 8.54 5.47
N ALA A 118 -5.07 9.69 4.95
CA ALA A 118 -3.78 9.86 4.30
C ALA A 118 -2.60 9.53 5.23
N GLY A 119 -2.61 10.10 6.43
CA GLY A 119 -1.56 9.87 7.42
C GLY A 119 -1.44 8.41 7.81
N ILE A 120 -2.55 7.75 8.12
CA ILE A 120 -2.56 6.33 8.49
C ILE A 120 -2.12 5.46 7.30
N LEU A 121 -2.58 5.76 6.09
CA LEU A 121 -2.20 5.01 4.89
C LEU A 121 -0.69 5.09 4.63
N LEU A 122 -0.12 6.29 4.63
CA LEU A 122 1.32 6.51 4.39
C LEU A 122 2.17 5.94 5.53
N LEU A 123 1.73 6.08 6.78
CA LEU A 123 2.41 5.48 7.93
C LEU A 123 2.35 3.95 7.87
N ASN A 124 1.25 3.38 7.38
CA ASN A 124 1.14 1.95 7.19
C ASN A 124 2.09 1.43 6.09
N CYS A 125 2.26 2.18 5.00
CA CYS A 125 3.29 1.91 3.99
C CYS A 125 4.70 1.95 4.60
N LEU A 126 5.00 2.96 5.41
CA LEU A 126 6.29 3.09 6.09
C LEU A 126 6.56 1.89 7.00
N ILE A 127 5.58 1.49 7.82
CA ILE A 127 5.68 0.31 8.68
C ILE A 127 5.90 -0.96 7.84
N GLY A 128 5.18 -1.11 6.72
CA GLY A 128 5.35 -2.26 5.81
C GLY A 128 6.75 -2.36 5.18
N ILE A 129 7.35 -1.22 4.83
CA ILE A 129 8.73 -1.14 4.31
C ILE A 129 9.73 -1.47 5.43
N LEU A 130 9.51 -0.95 6.64
CA LEU A 130 10.30 -1.22 7.85
C LEU A 130 10.01 -2.61 8.44
N ASN A 131 9.95 -3.64 7.60
CA ASN A 131 9.74 -5.01 8.04
C ASN A 131 11.04 -5.64 8.61
N MET A 132 10.90 -6.84 9.17
CA MET A 132 12.00 -7.55 9.84
C MET A 132 13.19 -7.88 8.91
N GLU A 133 12.96 -8.03 7.62
CA GLU A 133 14.01 -8.32 6.64
C GLU A 133 14.92 -7.10 6.47
N ILE A 134 14.33 -5.90 6.49
CA ILE A 134 15.06 -4.63 6.37
C ILE A 134 15.68 -4.23 7.71
N LEU A 135 14.93 -4.33 8.80
CA LEU A 135 15.40 -3.93 10.14
C LEU A 135 16.38 -4.92 10.78
N GLN A 136 16.41 -6.18 10.31
CA GLN A 136 17.26 -7.25 10.84
C GLN A 136 17.06 -7.53 12.35
N ILE A 137 15.92 -7.11 12.92
CA ILE A 137 15.58 -7.35 14.34
C ILE A 137 14.94 -8.72 14.48
N LYS A 138 15.53 -9.58 15.32
CA LYS A 138 15.07 -10.97 15.54
C LYS A 138 14.23 -11.18 16.82
N LYS A 139 13.87 -10.10 17.53
CA LYS A 139 13.12 -10.19 18.79
C LYS A 139 11.64 -10.52 18.53
N PRO A 140 11.07 -11.57 19.16
CA PRO A 140 9.68 -11.98 18.90
C PRO A 140 8.65 -10.92 19.30
N LEU A 141 8.90 -10.20 20.41
CA LEU A 141 8.04 -9.09 20.84
C LEU A 141 7.95 -7.99 19.77
N PHE A 142 9.08 -7.65 19.16
CA PHE A 142 9.14 -6.64 18.11
C PHE A 142 8.37 -7.08 16.86
N TYR A 143 8.51 -8.34 16.45
CA TYR A 143 7.72 -8.90 15.36
C TYR A 143 6.21 -8.82 15.62
N ASN A 144 5.78 -9.21 16.82
CA ASN A 144 4.36 -9.20 17.20
C ASN A 144 3.80 -7.77 17.24
N ALA A 145 4.55 -6.83 17.83
CA ALA A 145 4.16 -5.43 17.89
C ALA A 145 4.08 -4.78 16.48
N TRP A 146 5.09 -5.01 15.65
CA TRP A 146 5.11 -4.55 14.26
C TRP A 146 3.93 -5.08 13.46
N MET A 147 3.67 -6.39 13.56
CA MET A 147 2.57 -7.04 12.85
C MET A 147 1.21 -6.50 13.32
N ALA A 148 1.02 -6.38 14.64
CA ALA A 148 -0.20 -5.82 15.21
C ALA A 148 -0.43 -4.39 14.72
N LEU A 149 0.58 -3.52 14.80
CA LEU A 149 0.49 -2.13 14.36
C LEU A 149 0.18 -2.01 12.87
N HIS A 150 0.87 -2.78 12.02
CA HIS A 150 0.65 -2.79 10.57
C HIS A 150 -0.77 -3.24 10.21
N ILE A 151 -1.26 -4.31 10.85
CA ILE A 151 -2.62 -4.80 10.60
C ILE A 151 -3.66 -3.78 11.12
N SER A 152 -3.48 -3.22 12.32
CA SER A 152 -4.39 -2.22 12.87
C SER A 152 -4.52 -1.00 11.96
N PHE A 153 -3.41 -0.47 11.45
CA PHE A 153 -3.46 0.66 10.51
C PHE A 153 -4.06 0.27 9.16
N ALA A 154 -3.83 -0.95 8.68
CA ALA A 154 -4.51 -1.45 7.49
C ALA A 154 -6.03 -1.51 7.67
N VAL A 155 -6.52 -1.99 8.83
CA VAL A 155 -7.96 -2.02 9.15
C VAL A 155 -8.53 -0.61 9.17
N VAL A 156 -7.91 0.30 9.94
CA VAL A 156 -8.40 1.68 10.06
C VAL A 156 -8.38 2.39 8.70
N SER A 157 -7.33 2.22 7.90
CA SER A 157 -7.26 2.78 6.54
C SER A 157 -8.38 2.27 5.66
N LEU A 158 -8.68 0.96 5.69
CA LEU A 158 -9.75 0.38 4.90
C LEU A 158 -11.13 0.91 5.36
N THR A 159 -11.37 0.97 6.67
CA THR A 159 -12.60 1.54 7.23
C THR A 159 -12.80 2.99 6.81
N LEU A 160 -11.76 3.82 6.93
CA LEU A 160 -11.80 5.22 6.51
C LEU A 160 -11.94 5.37 4.99
N ALA A 161 -11.37 4.48 4.19
CA ALA A 161 -11.56 4.47 2.74
C ALA A 161 -13.00 4.13 2.35
N VAL A 162 -13.62 3.15 3.00
CA VAL A 162 -15.05 2.84 2.80
C VAL A 162 -15.93 4.00 3.23
N TYR A 163 -15.62 4.63 4.37
CA TYR A 163 -16.31 5.84 4.82
C TYR A 163 -16.14 6.99 3.82
N HIS A 164 -14.94 7.19 3.27
CA HIS A 164 -14.69 8.20 2.25
C HIS A 164 -15.55 7.99 1.01
N ILE A 165 -15.65 6.75 0.51
CA ILE A 165 -16.50 6.38 -0.62
C ILE A 165 -17.97 6.66 -0.29
N TYR A 166 -18.43 6.27 0.90
CA TYR A 166 -19.79 6.56 1.36
C TYR A 166 -20.10 8.06 1.32
N VAL A 167 -19.21 8.89 1.88
CA VAL A 167 -19.37 10.35 1.88
C VAL A 167 -19.40 10.90 0.46
N VAL A 168 -18.43 10.55 -0.39
CA VAL A 168 -18.31 11.14 -1.74
C VAL A 168 -19.47 10.78 -2.68
N TYR A 169 -20.09 9.61 -2.52
CA TYR A 169 -21.16 9.15 -3.41
C TYR A 169 -22.58 9.44 -2.89
N LEU A 170 -22.75 9.70 -1.58
CA LEU A 170 -24.07 9.86 -0.98
C LEU A 170 -24.31 11.26 -0.37
N TYR A 171 -23.28 12.07 -0.19
CA TYR A 171 -23.34 13.45 0.32
C TYR A 171 -22.55 14.40 -0.59
#